data_AF-A0A089MAW2-F1
#
_entry.id   AF-A0A089MAW2-F1
#
_cell.length_a   1.000
_cell.length_b   1.000
_cell.length_c   1.000
_cell.angle_alpha   90.00
_cell.angle_beta   90.00
_cell.angle_gamma   90.00
#
_symmetry.space_group_name_H-M   'P 1'
#
loop_
_entity.id
_entity.type
_entity.pdbx_description
1 polymer ?
#
loop_
_entity_poly.entity_id
_entity_poly.type
_entity_poly.pdbx_seq_one_letter_code
_entity_poly.pdbx_strand_id
1 'polypeptide(L)' 'MGDCQYPDCKAAATETWALVPLCEHHREAVRAETAQYYNRKITYHMRHFYMGIMPLIPWSRKE' A
#
# COMPACT_ATOMS: atom_id res chain seq x y z
N MET A 1 0.76 17.31 -2.95
CA MET A 1 0.45 15.86 -2.89
C MET A 1 -0.97 15.72 -3.42
N GLY A 2 -1.21 14.84 -4.39
CA GLY A 2 -2.51 14.68 -5.05
C GLY A 2 -3.46 13.76 -4.28
N ASP A 3 -4.35 13.08 -4.99
CA ASP A 3 -5.27 12.10 -4.41
C ASP A 3 -4.58 10.78 -4.06
N CYS A 4 -5.14 10.07 -3.08
CA CYS A 4 -4.71 8.73 -2.71
C CYS A 4 -4.83 7.80 -3.92
N GLN A 5 -3.74 7.08 -4.23
CA GLN A 5 -3.69 6.17 -5.37
C GLN A 5 -4.22 4.77 -5.04
N TYR A 6 -4.70 4.53 -3.81
CA TYR A 6 -5.32 3.25 -3.46
C TYR A 6 -6.63 3.09 -4.24
N PRO A 7 -6.93 1.89 -4.80
CA PRO A 7 -8.15 1.67 -5.56
C PRO A 7 -9.39 2.03 -4.75
N ASP A 8 -10.32 2.74 -5.39
CA ASP A 8 -11.58 3.23 -4.80
C ASP A 8 -11.42 4.29 -3.67
N CYS A 9 -10.22 4.82 -3.45
CA CYS A 9 -10.02 5.90 -2.48
C CYS A 9 -10.14 7.28 -3.12
N LYS A 10 -10.93 8.17 -2.51
CA LYS A 10 -11.07 9.58 -2.89
C LYS A 10 -10.48 10.55 -1.86
N ALA A 11 -9.76 10.03 -0.87
CA ALA A 11 -9.12 10.87 0.14
C ALA A 11 -7.86 11.54 -0.44
N ALA A 12 -7.51 12.71 0.09
CA ALA A 12 -6.23 13.34 -0.23
C ALA A 12 -5.06 12.47 0.24
N ALA A 13 -4.03 12.34 -0.59
CA ALA A 13 -2.79 11.70 -0.17
C ALA A 13 -2.06 12.62 0.81
N THR A 14 -1.77 12.09 1.99
CA THR A 14 -1.05 12.81 3.05
C THR A 14 0.43 12.46 3.04
N GLU A 15 0.78 11.23 2.63
CA GLU A 15 2.14 10.71 2.59
C GLU A 15 2.33 9.73 1.43
N THR A 16 3.54 9.21 1.26
CA THR A 16 3.85 8.17 0.28
C THR A 16 4.24 6.86 0.98
N TRP A 17 3.91 5.73 0.35
CA TRP A 17 4.40 4.40 0.71
C TRP A 17 4.96 3.74 -0.53
N ALA A 18 6.24 3.35 -0.51
CA ALA A 18 6.91 2.76 -1.67
C ALA A 18 6.76 3.60 -2.97
N LEU A 19 6.90 4.93 -2.84
CA LEU A 19 6.64 5.94 -3.89
C LEU A 19 5.18 6.04 -4.38
N VAL A 20 4.23 5.34 -3.76
CA VAL A 20 2.81 5.47 -4.05
C VAL A 20 2.18 6.48 -3.08
N PRO A 21 1.59 7.59 -3.54
CA PRO A 21 0.87 8.53 -2.68
C PRO A 21 -0.39 7.88 -2.09
N LEU A 22 -0.50 7.87 -0.76
CA LEU A 22 -1.60 7.28 -0.01
C LEU A 22 -2.13 8.26 1.04
N CYS A 23 -3.40 8.12 1.40
CA CYS A 23 -3.92 8.75 2.61
C CYS A 23 -3.41 8.01 3.86
N GLU A 24 -3.51 8.67 5.01
CA GLU A 24 -3.06 8.15 6.31
C GLU A 24 -3.61 6.74 6.59
N HIS A 25 -4.92 6.55 6.40
CA HIS A 25 -5.58 5.27 6.61
C HIS A 25 -4.96 4.13 5.81
N HIS A 26 -4.82 4.28 4.49
CA HIS A 26 -4.27 3.23 3.63
C HIS A 26 -2.80 2.98 3.91
N ARG A 27 -2.04 4.03 4.23
CA ARG A 27 -0.64 3.89 4.62
C ARG A 27 -0.51 3.07 5.91
N GLU A 28 -1.32 3.37 6.92
CA GLU A 28 -1.32 2.61 8.18
C GLU A 28 -1.76 1.17 7.99
N ALA A 29 -2.77 0.92 7.15
CA ALA A 29 -3.22 -0.43 6.82
C ALA A 29 -2.10 -1.26 6.14
N VAL A 30 -1.43 -0.70 5.13
CA VAL A 30 -0.29 -1.37 4.46
C VAL A 30 0.87 -1.59 5.43
N ARG A 31 1.14 -0.62 6.31
CA ARG A 31 2.19 -0.73 7.35
C ARG A 31 1.87 -1.85 8.34
N ALA A 32 0.63 -1.93 8.82
CA ALA A 32 0.17 -2.96 9.74
C ALA A 32 0.22 -4.36 9.09
N GLU A 33 -0.24 -4.52 7.85
CA GLU A 33 -0.09 -5.78 7.11
C GLU A 33 1.37 -6.17 6.92
N THR A 34 2.20 -5.19 6.55
CA THR A 34 3.63 -5.44 6.36
C THR A 34 4.28 -5.91 7.66
N ALA A 35 3.93 -5.28 8.79
CA ALA A 35 4.36 -5.74 10.10
C ALA A 35 3.88 -7.17 10.40
N GLN A 36 2.61 -7.50 10.12
CA GLN A 36 2.08 -8.86 10.30
C GLN A 36 2.79 -9.90 9.42
N TYR A 37 3.10 -9.54 8.18
CA TYR A 37 3.84 -10.39 7.24
C TYR A 37 5.27 -10.67 7.74
N TYR A 38 6.00 -9.64 8.17
CA TYR A 38 7.35 -9.82 8.74
C TYR A 38 7.32 -10.60 10.06
N ASN A 39 6.24 -10.49 10.84
CA ASN A 39 5.99 -11.32 12.02
C ASN A 39 5.48 -12.74 11.69
N ARG A 40 5.42 -13.12 10.42
CA ARG A 40 4.95 -14.43 9.93
C ARG A 40 3.52 -14.79 10.37
N LYS A 41 2.70 -13.78 10.70
CA LYS A 41 1.28 -13.97 11.06
C LYS A 41 0.37 -14.14 9.85
N ILE A 42 0.76 -13.55 8.72
CA ILE A 42 0.04 -13.65 7.44
C ILE A 42 1.01 -14.03 6.33
N THR A 43 0.51 -14.70 5.29
CA THR A 43 1.31 -15.05 4.11
C THR A 43 1.32 -13.90 3.09
N TYR A 44 2.21 -13.98 2.10
CA TYR A 44 2.33 -12.93 1.07
C TYR A 44 1.01 -12.64 0.34
N HIS A 45 0.23 -13.68 0.03
CA HIS A 45 -1.06 -13.58 -0.66
C HIS A 45 -2.19 -12.98 0.19
N MET A 46 -2.02 -12.93 1.51
CA MET A 46 -2.99 -12.35 2.44
C MET A 46 -2.81 -10.84 2.62
N ARG A 47 -1.81 -10.22 1.96
CA ARG A 47 -1.50 -8.79 2.07
C ARG A 47 -2.38 -7.98 1.11
N HIS A 48 -3.68 -7.89 1.39
CA HIS A 48 -4.68 -7.27 0.53
C HIS A 48 -4.37 -5.80 0.18
N PHE A 49 -3.96 -4.99 1.17
CA PHE A 49 -3.65 -3.58 0.91
C PHE A 49 -2.34 -3.44 0.13
N TYR A 50 -1.33 -4.22 0.48
CA TYR A 50 -0.09 -4.24 -0.29
C TYR A 50 -0.31 -4.68 -1.74
N MET A 51 -1.11 -5.73 -1.98
CA MET A 51 -1.47 -6.23 -3.32
C MET A 51 -2.22 -5.17 -4.12
N GLY A 52 -3.10 -4.38 -3.49
CA GLY A 52 -3.83 -3.30 -4.15
C GLY A 52 -2.92 -2.18 -4.68
N ILE A 53 -1.82 -1.88 -3.98
CA ILE A 53 -0.85 -0.84 -4.39
C ILE A 53 0.34 -1.39 -5.19
N MET A 54 0.60 -2.69 -5.11
CA MET A 54 1.73 -3.36 -5.79
C MET A 54 1.87 -2.97 -7.27
N PRO A 55 0.82 -2.96 -8.12
CA PRO A 55 0.95 -2.56 -9.53
C PRO A 55 1.27 -1.06 -9.73
N LEU A 56 1.11 -0.24 -8.70
CA LEU A 56 1.42 1.20 -8.71
C LEU A 56 2.85 1.49 -8.27
N ILE A 57 3.50 0.53 -7.58
CA ILE A 57 4.88 0.66 -7.14
C ILE A 57 5.81 0.55 -8.36
N PRO A 58 6.64 1.58 -8.65
CA PRO A 58 7.37 1.67 -9.91
C PRO A 58 8.35 0.50 -10.13
N TRP A 59 9.07 0.05 -9.09
CA TRP A 59 9.99 -1.09 -9.19
C TRP A 59 9.31 -2.46 -9.10
N SER A 60 7.99 -2.52 -8.86
CA SER A 60 7.24 -3.77 -8.83
C SER A 60 6.72 -4.16 -10.22
N ARG A 61 6.76 -3.24 -11.18
CA ARG A 61 6.48 -3.54 -12.59
C ARG A 61 7.71 -4.24 -13.14
N LYS A 62 7.68 -5.57 -13.24
CA LYS A 62 8.62 -6.29 -14.11
C LYS A 62 8.33 -5.83 -15.54
N GLU A 63 9.34 -5.22 -16.16
CA GLU A 63 9.37 -4.92 -17.60
C GLU A 63 9.21 -6.19 -18.44
#